data_AF-A0A7Y3FL37-F1
#
_entry.id   AF-A0A7Y3FL37-F1
#
_cell.length_a   1.000
_cell.length_b   1.000
_cell.length_c   1.000
_cell.angle_alpha   90.00
_cell.angle_beta   90.00
_cell.angle_gamma   90.00
#
_symmetry.space_group_name_H-M   'P 1'
#
loop_
_entity.id
_entity.type
_entity.pdbx_description
1 polymer ?
#
loop_
_entity_poly.entity_id
_entity_poly.type
_entity_poly.pdbx_seq_one_letter_code
_entity_poly.pdbx_strand_id
1 'polypeptide(L)'
;MKGFVAVSLLCLAGVGCSSSAVGDPCSPEQVPIGGFLASETYLETSSVQCATRVCLVRGLMGDPNNLQEDDCPRGEATCVPQDEVERTVYCSCRCGAPAGSAVPTCGCPSGFICDEVLETGGDGLRGSYCVRDPLLDVQ
;
A
#
# COMPACT_ATOMS: atom_id res chain seq x y z
N MET A 1 -45.47 39.62 -22.87
CA MET A 1 -44.72 39.28 -21.64
C MET A 1 -45.13 37.89 -21.18
N LYS A 2 -44.37 36.84 -21.51
CA LYS A 2 -44.50 35.51 -20.90
C LYS A 2 -43.10 34.90 -20.82
N GLY A 3 -42.43 35.13 -19.69
CA GLY A 3 -41.12 34.55 -19.41
C GLY A 3 -41.29 33.14 -18.87
N PHE A 4 -40.65 32.16 -19.51
CA PHE A 4 -40.43 30.83 -18.95
C PHE A 4 -39.14 30.86 -18.14
N VAL A 5 -39.23 30.65 -16.83
CA VAL A 5 -38.07 30.50 -15.94
C VAL A 5 -37.66 29.02 -15.98
N ALA A 6 -36.55 28.72 -16.65
CA ALA A 6 -35.94 27.40 -16.65
C ALA A 6 -35.07 27.25 -15.39
N VAL A 7 -35.57 26.53 -14.40
CA VAL A 7 -34.79 26.12 -13.22
C VAL A 7 -33.86 24.98 -13.65
N SER A 8 -32.59 25.29 -13.86
CA SER A 8 -31.55 24.29 -14.12
C SER A 8 -31.09 23.71 -12.78
N LEU A 9 -31.50 22.47 -12.51
CA LEU A 9 -31.03 21.66 -11.38
C LEU A 9 -29.60 21.19 -11.68
N LEU A 10 -28.61 21.89 -11.15
CA LEU A 10 -27.20 21.54 -11.26
C LEU A 10 -26.88 20.42 -10.25
N CYS A 11 -26.76 19.19 -10.74
CA CYS A 11 -26.34 18.04 -9.93
C CYS A 11 -24.86 18.20 -9.55
N LEU A 12 -24.57 18.52 -8.29
CA LEU A 12 -23.22 18.41 -7.73
C LEU A 12 -22.88 16.91 -7.61
N ALA A 13 -22.17 16.36 -8.60
CA ALA A 13 -21.50 15.08 -8.45
C ALA A 13 -20.32 15.28 -7.49
N GLY A 14 -20.48 14.81 -6.24
CA GLY A 14 -19.40 14.78 -5.27
C GLY A 14 -18.29 13.84 -5.74
N VAL A 15 -17.15 14.41 -6.14
CA VAL A 15 -15.92 13.67 -6.34
C VAL A 15 -15.36 13.38 -4.94
N GLY A 16 -15.80 12.27 -4.34
CA GLY A 16 -15.22 11.80 -3.08
C GLY A 16 -13.82 11.26 -3.37
N CYS A 17 -12.78 11.85 -2.76
CA CYS A 17 -11.49 11.18 -2.68
C CYS A 17 -11.69 9.81 -2.02
N SER A 18 -11.37 8.73 -2.74
CA SER A 18 -11.24 7.41 -2.13
C SER A 18 -10.24 7.53 -0.98
N SER A 19 -10.65 7.26 0.26
CA SER A 19 -9.68 7.17 1.35
C SER A 19 -8.78 5.98 1.06
N SER A 20 -7.47 6.18 0.88
CA SER A 20 -6.59 5.09 0.48
C SER A 20 -6.62 3.94 1.50
N ALA A 21 -7.15 2.78 1.11
CA ALA A 21 -7.41 1.62 1.96
C ALA A 21 -6.26 0.61 1.90
N VAL A 22 -6.39 -0.49 2.66
CA VAL A 22 -5.48 -1.64 2.53
C VAL A 22 -5.55 -2.18 1.10
N GLY A 23 -4.39 -2.33 0.47
CA GLY A 23 -4.23 -2.81 -0.90
C GLY A 23 -4.06 -1.72 -1.96
N ASP A 24 -4.29 -0.45 -1.61
CA ASP A 24 -4.06 0.65 -2.54
C ASP A 24 -2.56 0.84 -2.82
N PRO A 25 -2.19 1.31 -4.03
CA PRO A 25 -0.79 1.50 -4.37
C PRO A 25 -0.13 2.58 -3.50
N CYS A 26 1.13 2.37 -3.16
CA CYS A 26 1.99 3.38 -2.54
C CYS A 26 3.41 3.28 -3.12
N SER A 27 4.16 4.37 -3.08
CA SER A 27 5.61 4.37 -3.37
C SER A 27 6.39 4.59 -2.06
N PRO A 28 7.31 3.71 -1.67
CA PRO A 28 8.12 3.90 -0.47
C PRO A 28 9.07 5.10 -0.62
N GLU A 29 9.14 5.95 0.40
CA GLU A 29 9.99 7.15 0.41
C GLU A 29 11.48 6.78 0.49
N GLN A 30 11.79 5.61 1.05
CA GLN A 30 13.15 5.09 1.13
C GLN A 30 13.25 3.75 0.41
N VAL A 31 14.09 3.72 -0.63
CA VAL A 31 14.47 2.50 -1.35
C VAL A 31 15.96 2.25 -1.14
N PRO A 32 16.38 1.03 -0.74
CA PRO A 32 17.79 0.71 -0.60
C PRO A 32 18.56 0.89 -1.91
N ILE A 33 19.86 1.22 -1.81
CA ILE A 33 20.74 1.24 -2.99
C ILE A 33 20.80 -0.19 -3.55
N GLY A 34 20.37 -0.37 -4.79
CA GLY A 34 20.23 -1.69 -5.41
C GLY A 34 18.83 -2.30 -5.32
N GLY A 35 17.86 -1.59 -4.74
CA GLY A 35 16.48 -2.06 -4.60
C GLY A 35 16.28 -2.98 -3.40
N PHE A 36 15.05 -3.49 -3.27
CA PHE A 36 14.66 -4.47 -2.25
C PHE A 36 15.07 -5.89 -2.64
N LEU A 37 15.11 -6.78 -1.66
CA LEU A 37 15.33 -8.22 -1.85
C LEU A 37 14.01 -9.01 -1.75
N ALA A 38 13.83 -10.06 -2.55
CA ALA A 38 12.64 -10.91 -2.50
C ALA A 38 12.38 -11.58 -1.13
N SER A 39 13.38 -11.68 -0.27
CA SER A 39 13.23 -12.20 1.09
C SER A 39 12.90 -11.13 2.13
N GLU A 40 12.88 -9.86 1.74
CA GLU A 40 12.70 -8.73 2.64
C GLU A 40 11.22 -8.39 2.82
N THR A 41 10.89 -7.92 4.02
CA THR A 41 9.69 -7.12 4.24
C THR A 41 10.10 -5.79 4.84
N TYR A 42 9.77 -4.72 4.13
CA TYR A 42 10.01 -3.35 4.55
C TYR A 42 8.69 -2.67 4.89
N LEU A 43 8.71 -1.88 5.96
CA LEU A 43 7.54 -1.23 6.49
C LEU A 43 7.82 0.25 6.75
N GLU A 44 7.12 1.11 6.03
CA GLU A 44 7.14 2.54 6.24
C GLU A 44 5.92 2.97 7.05
N THR A 45 6.12 3.29 8.32
CA THR A 45 5.08 3.87 9.17
C THR A 45 5.20 5.39 9.15
N SER A 46 4.15 6.07 8.69
CA SER A 46 4.01 7.52 8.42
C SER A 46 3.87 7.89 6.95
N SER A 47 3.64 6.92 6.06
CA SER A 47 3.39 7.19 4.64
C SER A 47 2.17 8.10 4.45
N VAL A 48 2.33 9.17 3.67
CA VAL A 48 1.24 10.14 3.41
C VAL A 48 0.27 9.67 2.31
N GLN A 49 0.67 8.65 1.54
CA GLN A 49 -0.12 8.07 0.45
C GLN A 49 -1.21 7.11 0.96
N CYS A 50 -0.98 6.51 2.12
CA CYS A 50 -1.88 5.55 2.76
C CYS A 50 -2.72 6.22 3.83
N ALA A 51 -4.06 6.06 3.81
CA ALA A 51 -4.90 6.59 4.90
C ALA A 51 -4.60 5.89 6.23
N THR A 52 -4.13 4.65 6.16
CA THR A 52 -3.63 3.83 7.28
C THR A 52 -2.21 4.21 7.73
N ARG A 53 -1.53 5.10 6.99
CA ARG A 53 -0.15 5.57 7.21
C ARG A 53 0.92 4.50 7.05
N VAL A 54 0.59 3.31 6.55
CA VAL A 54 1.54 2.20 6.42
C VAL A 54 1.69 1.83 4.96
N CYS A 55 2.87 2.06 4.39
CA CYS A 55 3.26 1.49 3.10
C CYS A 55 4.12 0.25 3.38
N LEU A 56 3.75 -0.88 2.79
CA LEU A 56 4.43 -2.16 2.99
C LEU A 56 5.01 -2.62 1.66
N VAL A 57 6.27 -3.07 1.70
CA VAL A 57 6.95 -3.75 0.61
C VAL A 57 7.25 -5.16 1.09
N ARG A 58 6.74 -6.19 0.40
CA ARG A 58 7.01 -7.59 0.76
C ARG A 58 7.28 -8.41 -0.48
N GLY A 59 8.44 -9.06 -0.52
CA GLY A 59 8.76 -10.00 -1.59
C GLY A 59 9.19 -9.38 -2.91
N LEU A 60 9.56 -8.09 -2.91
CA LEU A 60 9.99 -7.38 -4.11
C LEU A 60 11.50 -7.57 -4.35
N MET A 61 11.91 -7.96 -5.56
CA MET A 61 13.32 -7.94 -5.99
C MET A 61 13.56 -6.79 -6.96
N GLY A 62 14.17 -5.69 -6.49
CA GLY A 62 14.50 -4.53 -7.31
C GLY A 62 13.97 -3.20 -6.77
N ASP A 63 14.05 -2.14 -7.58
CA ASP A 63 13.60 -0.79 -7.24
C ASP A 63 12.18 -0.56 -7.77
N PRO A 64 11.17 -0.33 -6.92
CA PRO A 64 9.78 -0.12 -7.36
C PRO A 64 9.60 1.16 -8.20
N ASN A 65 10.62 2.02 -8.28
CA ASN A 65 10.62 3.21 -9.11
C ASN A 65 11.40 3.01 -10.44
N ASN A 66 11.94 1.83 -10.72
CA ASN A 66 12.69 1.50 -11.93
C ASN A 66 11.92 0.45 -12.76
N LEU A 67 10.93 0.91 -13.50
CA LEU A 67 9.95 0.06 -14.16
C LEU A 67 10.42 -0.44 -15.53
N GLN A 68 10.06 -1.68 -15.87
CA GLN A 68 10.30 -2.25 -17.20
C GLN A 68 9.51 -1.52 -18.28
N GLU A 69 8.31 -1.07 -17.93
CA GLU A 69 7.40 -0.30 -18.80
C GLU A 69 8.00 1.05 -19.21
N ASP A 70 8.90 1.59 -18.39
CA ASP A 70 9.63 2.83 -18.63
C ASP A 70 11.04 2.58 -19.21
N ASP A 71 11.29 1.40 -19.79
CA ASP A 71 12.59 0.99 -20.37
C ASP A 71 13.75 1.06 -19.36
N CYS A 72 13.47 0.68 -18.10
CA CYS A 72 14.46 0.55 -17.02
C CYS A 72 15.38 1.78 -16.90
N PRO A 73 14.87 2.98 -16.53
CA PRO A 73 15.62 4.25 -16.62
C PRO A 73 16.88 4.31 -15.72
N ARG A 74 17.02 3.40 -14.76
CA ARG A 74 18.21 3.26 -13.89
C ARG A 74 19.07 2.04 -14.23
N GLY A 75 18.79 1.38 -15.35
CA GLY A 75 19.43 0.15 -15.83
C GLY A 75 18.71 -1.13 -15.40
N GLU A 76 19.04 -2.23 -16.07
CA GLU A 76 18.40 -3.55 -15.91
C GLU A 76 18.57 -4.18 -14.52
N ALA A 77 19.63 -3.83 -13.79
CA ALA A 77 20.03 -4.55 -12.58
C ALA A 77 18.99 -4.51 -11.44
N THR A 78 18.14 -3.49 -11.40
CA THR A 78 17.11 -3.31 -10.37
C THR A 78 15.72 -3.15 -11.00
N CYS A 79 15.55 -3.58 -12.24
CA CYS A 79 14.34 -3.33 -13.02
C CYS A 79 13.22 -4.29 -12.63
N VAL A 80 12.01 -3.77 -12.46
CA VAL A 80 10.85 -4.50 -11.95
C VAL A 80 9.65 -4.26 -12.87
N PRO A 81 8.84 -5.28 -13.21
CA PRO A 81 7.61 -5.05 -13.95
C PRO A 81 6.54 -4.41 -13.04
N GLN A 82 5.68 -3.55 -13.59
CA GLN A 82 4.73 -2.77 -12.80
C GLN A 82 3.74 -3.65 -12.03
N ASP A 83 3.31 -4.77 -12.59
CA ASP A 83 2.41 -5.71 -11.94
C ASP A 83 3.04 -6.36 -10.68
N GLU A 84 4.35 -6.60 -10.71
CA GLU A 84 5.08 -7.05 -9.53
C GLU A 84 5.14 -5.96 -8.46
N VAL A 85 5.35 -4.70 -8.83
CA VAL A 85 5.29 -3.57 -7.88
C VAL A 85 3.91 -3.47 -7.24
N GLU A 86 2.82 -3.52 -8.01
CA GLU A 86 1.45 -3.43 -7.49
C GLU A 86 1.09 -4.61 -6.57
N ARG A 87 1.64 -5.79 -6.83
CA ARG A 87 1.43 -6.97 -5.99
C ARG A 87 2.23 -6.90 -4.69
N THR A 88 3.44 -6.37 -4.72
CA THR A 88 4.39 -6.42 -3.59
C THR A 88 4.46 -5.13 -2.77
N VAL A 89 3.99 -4.01 -3.32
CA VAL A 89 4.04 -2.68 -2.70
C VAL A 89 2.63 -2.10 -2.62
N TYR A 90 2.13 -1.98 -1.40
CA TYR A 90 0.77 -1.50 -1.17
C TYR A 90 0.59 -0.94 0.24
N CYS A 91 -0.44 -0.11 0.38
CA CYS A 91 -0.92 0.36 1.66
C CYS A 91 -1.38 -0.82 2.50
N SER A 92 -0.80 -0.98 3.69
CA SER A 92 -1.18 -2.01 4.65
C SER A 92 -1.80 -1.36 5.89
N CYS A 93 -2.16 -2.15 6.88
CA CYS A 93 -2.65 -1.67 8.15
C CYS A 93 -2.22 -2.64 9.24
N ARG A 94 -1.97 -2.11 10.43
CA ARG A 94 -1.72 -2.93 11.61
C ARG A 94 -3.01 -3.65 12.01
N CYS A 95 -2.96 -4.97 12.08
CA CYS A 95 -4.09 -5.81 12.48
C CYS A 95 -3.85 -6.57 13.79
N GLY A 96 -2.59 -6.59 14.28
CA GLY A 96 -2.23 -7.16 15.57
C GLY A 96 -1.19 -6.31 16.29
N ALA A 97 -1.37 -6.14 17.59
CA ALA A 97 -0.43 -5.47 18.49
C ALA A 97 -0.25 -6.32 19.75
N PRO A 98 0.89 -6.20 20.47
CA PRO A 98 1.09 -6.92 21.73
C PRO A 98 -0.04 -6.64 22.75
N ALA A 99 -0.37 -7.64 23.56
CA ALA A 99 -1.40 -7.52 24.58
C ALA A 99 -1.10 -6.34 25.54
N GLY A 100 -2.11 -5.50 25.79
CA GLY A 100 -1.97 -4.30 26.62
C GLY A 100 -1.44 -3.07 25.86
N SER A 101 -1.11 -3.19 24.57
CA SER A 101 -0.79 -2.03 23.72
C SER A 101 -2.05 -1.19 23.43
N ALA A 102 -1.89 0.13 23.45
CA ALA A 102 -2.92 1.10 23.05
C ALA A 102 -2.85 1.47 21.56
N VAL A 103 -1.98 0.81 20.79
CA VAL A 103 -1.80 1.10 19.36
C VAL A 103 -3.06 0.67 18.59
N PRO A 104 -3.67 1.56 17.78
CA PRO A 104 -4.84 1.22 16.99
C PRO A 104 -4.58 0.07 16.00
N THR A 105 -5.59 -0.77 15.80
CA THR A 105 -5.59 -1.86 14.82
C THR A 105 -6.82 -1.78 13.91
N CYS A 106 -6.78 -2.51 12.79
CA CYS A 106 -7.91 -2.68 11.89
C CYS A 106 -8.14 -4.15 11.52
N GLY A 107 -9.29 -4.45 10.92
CA GLY A 107 -9.54 -5.74 10.27
C GLY A 107 -8.97 -5.75 8.86
N CYS A 108 -8.34 -6.86 8.46
CA CYS A 108 -7.87 -7.02 7.09
C CYS A 108 -9.05 -7.29 6.15
N PRO A 109 -9.13 -6.61 4.99
CA PRO A 109 -10.18 -6.85 4.02
C PRO A 109 -9.97 -8.18 3.29
N SER A 110 -10.96 -8.58 2.48
CA SER A 110 -10.83 -9.74 1.60
C SER A 110 -9.59 -9.64 0.72
N GLY A 111 -8.87 -10.75 0.52
CA GLY A 111 -7.61 -10.75 -0.20
C GLY A 111 -6.38 -10.58 0.70
N PHE A 112 -6.58 -10.30 1.99
CA PHE A 112 -5.51 -10.03 2.94
C PHE A 112 -5.70 -10.86 4.22
N ILE A 113 -4.57 -11.30 4.78
CA ILE A 113 -4.50 -12.00 6.06
C ILE A 113 -3.73 -11.17 7.08
N CYS A 114 -4.03 -11.36 8.35
CA CYS A 114 -3.29 -10.74 9.44
C CYS A 114 -2.08 -11.62 9.79
N ASP A 115 -0.90 -11.23 9.32
CA ASP A 115 0.35 -12.00 9.49
C ASP A 115 1.37 -11.22 10.32
N GLU A 116 2.21 -11.93 11.07
CA GLU A 116 3.30 -11.30 11.81
C GLU A 116 4.42 -10.90 10.84
N VAL A 117 4.65 -9.59 10.73
CA VAL A 117 5.60 -9.04 9.74
C VAL A 117 6.91 -8.61 10.40
N LEU A 118 6.84 -8.08 11.62
CA LEU A 118 8.01 -7.62 12.36
C LEU A 118 8.01 -8.22 13.77
N GLU A 119 8.87 -9.22 13.96
CA GLU A 119 9.10 -9.85 15.27
C GLU A 119 9.95 -8.96 16.19
N THR A 120 10.83 -8.13 15.61
CA THR A 120 11.78 -7.26 16.32
C THR A 120 11.55 -5.78 15.99
N GLY A 121 11.83 -4.88 16.94
CA GLY A 121 11.63 -3.43 16.79
C GLY A 121 11.02 -2.78 18.03
N GLY A 122 10.65 -1.50 17.95
CA GLY A 122 9.86 -0.84 18.99
C GLY A 122 8.38 -1.22 18.93
N ASP A 123 7.63 -0.98 20.00
CA ASP A 123 6.19 -1.30 20.10
C ASP A 123 5.34 -0.59 19.04
N GLY A 124 5.84 0.52 18.47
CA GLY A 124 5.22 1.24 17.37
C GLY A 124 5.36 0.56 16.00
N LEU A 125 6.21 -0.47 15.87
CA LEU A 125 6.50 -1.21 14.64
C LEU A 125 6.19 -2.71 14.77
N ARG A 126 6.54 -3.35 15.90
CA ARG A 126 6.33 -4.79 16.10
C ARG A 126 4.86 -5.19 16.01
N GLY A 127 4.59 -6.36 15.46
CA GLY A 127 3.26 -6.96 15.42
C GLY A 127 2.82 -7.40 14.03
N SER A 128 1.50 -7.54 13.88
CA SER A 128 0.90 -8.12 12.68
C SER A 128 0.28 -7.07 11.79
N TYR A 129 0.37 -7.29 10.48
CA TYR A 129 -0.10 -6.38 9.45
C TYR A 129 -0.90 -7.14 8.39
N CYS A 130 -1.78 -6.42 7.71
CA CYS A 130 -2.52 -6.97 6.58
C CYS A 130 -1.58 -7.18 5.40
N VAL A 131 -1.29 -8.43 5.11
CA VAL A 131 -0.48 -8.86 3.95
C VAL A 131 -1.38 -9.56 2.94
N ARG A 132 -1.05 -9.48 1.65
CA ARG A 132 -1.80 -10.25 0.63
C ARG A 132 -1.79 -11.72 1.01
N ASP A 133 -2.94 -12.36 0.85
CA ASP A 133 -3.08 -13.78 1.08
C ASP A 133 -2.29 -14.56 0.00
N PRO A 134 -1.20 -15.25 0.37
CA PRO A 134 -0.37 -15.96 -0.61
C PRO A 134 -1.13 -17.11 -1.28
N LEU A 135 -2.24 -17.58 -0.70
CA LEU A 135 -3.07 -18.62 -1.30
C LEU A 135 -3.94 -18.09 -2.45
N LEU A 136 -4.12 -16.78 -2.55
CA LEU A 136 -4.88 -16.14 -3.63
C LEU A 136 -4.01 -15.73 -4.82
N ASP A 137 -2.68 -15.67 -4.64
CA ASP A 137 -1.68 -15.35 -5.68
C ASP A 137 -1.29 -16.57 -6.56
N VAL A 138 -1.83 -17.78 -6.32
CA VAL A 138 -1.49 -19.03 -7.05
C VAL A 138 -2.58 -19.45 -8.07
N GLN A 139 -3.44 -18.53 -8.50
CA GLN A 139 -4.53 -18.81 -9.45
C GLN A 139 -4.27 -18.25 -10.85
#